data_AF-A0A537FG37-F1
#
_entry.id   AF-A0A537FG37-F1
#
_cell.length_a   1.000
_cell.length_b   1.000
_cell.length_c   1.000
_cell.angle_alpha   90.00
_cell.angle_beta   90.00
_cell.angle_gamma   90.00
#
_symmetry.space_group_name_H-M   'P 1'
#
loop_
_entity.id
_entity.type
_entity.pdbx_description
1 polymer ?
#
loop_
_entity_poly.entity_id
_entity_poly.type
_entity_poly.pdbx_seq_one_letter_code
_entity_poly.pdbx_strand_id
1 'polypeptide(L)' 'MSEKQEEMSLDKRLALVSFNKDPEPFIVVDTNLCQQCEKKPCLYICPAQVYTWQDQLNYNTEGCMETGACLIVCHK' A
#
# COMPACT_ATOMS: atom_id res chain seq x y z
N MET A 1 30.27 -19.50 -9.47
CA MET A 1 29.28 -19.96 -8.48
C MET A 1 28.05 -19.12 -8.71
N SER A 2 26.99 -19.69 -9.29
CA SER A 2 25.77 -18.94 -9.58
C SER A 2 24.93 -18.95 -8.31
N GLU A 3 24.95 -17.84 -7.56
CA GLU A 3 24.08 -17.66 -6.41
C GLU A 3 22.63 -17.64 -6.92
N LYS A 4 21.84 -18.67 -6.57
CA LYS A 4 20.38 -18.63 -6.75
C LYS A 4 19.87 -17.46 -5.90
N GLN A 5 19.43 -16.38 -6.54
CA GLN A 5 18.65 -15.35 -5.87
C GLN A 5 17.35 -16.00 -5.38
N GLU A 6 17.22 -16.23 -4.08
CA GLU A 6 15.92 -16.51 -3.47
C GLU A 6 15.04 -15.28 -3.66
N GLU A 7 13.86 -15.47 -4.24
CA GLU A 7 12.90 -14.39 -4.44
C GLU A 7 12.35 -13.95 -3.08
N MET A 8 12.76 -12.77 -2.62
CA MET A 8 12.28 -12.21 -1.35
C MET A 8 10.82 -11.78 -1.48
N SER A 9 9.98 -12.22 -0.54
CA SER A 9 8.60 -11.70 -0.43
C SER A 9 8.61 -10.19 -0.22
N LEU A 10 7.50 -9.52 -0.58
CA LEU A 10 7.37 -8.08 -0.38
C LEU A 10 7.60 -7.69 1.08
N ASP A 11 7.00 -8.42 2.03
CA ASP A 11 7.18 -8.15 3.46
C ASP A 11 8.65 -8.25 3.89
N LYS A 12 9.40 -9.24 3.38
CA LYS A 12 10.84 -9.36 3.65
C LYS A 12 11.62 -8.17 3.09
N ARG A 13 11.23 -7.65 1.94
CA ARG A 13 11.85 -6.46 1.34
C ARG A 13 11.54 -5.20 2.14
N LEU A 14 10.29 -5.01 2.56
CA LEU A 14 9.88 -3.86 3.37
C LEU A 14 10.53 -3.89 4.76
N ALA A 15 10.75 -5.08 5.34
CA ALA A 15 11.43 -5.24 6.62
C ALA A 15 12.92 -4.80 6.62
N LEU A 16 13.54 -4.61 5.43
CA LEU A 16 14.89 -4.04 5.32
C LEU A 16 14.91 -2.52 5.55
N VAL A 17 13.74 -1.87 5.51
CA VAL A 17 13.57 -0.44 5.72
C VAL A 17 13.09 -0.22 7.15
N SER A 18 13.68 0.78 7.82
CA SER A 18 13.21 1.21 9.15
C SER A 18 12.13 2.27 9.00
N PHE A 19 10.97 2.04 9.63
CA PHE A 19 9.87 2.98 9.68
C PHE A 19 9.75 3.60 11.07
N ASN A 20 9.63 4.92 11.14
CA ASN A 20 9.24 5.62 12.37
C ASN A 20 7.80 6.06 12.21
N LYS A 21 6.90 5.45 12.98
CA LYS A 21 5.47 5.70 12.87
C LYS A 21 5.12 7.06 13.48
N ASP A 22 4.48 7.92 12.70
CA ASP A 22 3.84 9.11 13.25
C ASP A 22 2.61 8.75 14.09
N PRO A 23 2.36 9.47 15.20
CA PRO A 23 1.19 9.24 16.04
C PRO A 23 -0.11 9.61 15.34
N GLU A 24 -0.07 10.56 14.41
CA GLU A 24 -1.21 10.99 13.60
C GLU A 24 -1.30 10.17 12.30
N PRO A 25 -2.50 9.70 11.92
CA PRO A 25 -2.67 8.99 10.65
C PRO A 25 -2.50 9.95 9.46
N PHE A 26 -1.54 9.64 8.58
CA PHE A 26 -1.27 10.44 7.37
C PHE A 26 -2.02 9.92 6.12
N ILE A 27 -2.62 8.72 6.20
CA ILE A 27 -3.56 8.21 5.20
C ILE A 27 -4.92 8.06 5.87
N VAL A 28 -5.90 8.79 5.36
CA VAL A 28 -7.30 8.71 5.78
C VAL A 28 -8.15 8.58 4.52
N VAL A 29 -8.96 7.52 4.44
CA VAL A 29 -9.79 7.23 3.26
C VAL A 29 -11.23 7.04 3.70
N ASP A 30 -12.17 7.71 3.03
CA ASP A 30 -13.59 7.37 3.13
C ASP A 30 -13.85 6.09 2.32
N THR A 31 -13.85 4.96 3.03
CA THR A 31 -14.00 3.64 2.43
C THR A 31 -15.37 3.41 1.80
N ASN A 32 -16.38 4.23 2.12
CA ASN A 32 -17.70 4.12 1.52
C ASN A 32 -17.67 4.55 0.04
N LEU A 33 -16.90 5.59 -0.29
CA LEU A 33 -16.72 6.05 -1.68
C LEU A 33 -16.04 4.99 -2.55
N CYS A 34 -15.23 4.13 -1.93
CA CYS A 34 -14.52 3.05 -2.61
C CYS A 34 -15.44 1.93 -3.11
N GLN A 35 -16.66 1.80 -2.59
CA GLN A 35 -17.68 0.88 -3.12
C GLN A 35 -18.08 1.24 -4.55
N GLN A 36 -18.09 2.54 -4.87
CA GLN A 36 -18.39 3.07 -6.20
C GLN A 36 -17.16 3.16 -7.11
N CYS A 37 -15.99 2.79 -6.61
CA CYS A 37 -14.74 2.78 -7.36
C CYS A 37 -14.59 1.43 -8.05
N GLU A 38 -14.97 1.30 -9.32
CA GLU A 38 -14.79 0.03 -10.04
C GLU A 38 -13.33 -0.32 -10.26
N LYS A 39 -12.52 0.69 -10.65
CA LYS A 39 -11.12 0.49 -11.03
C LYS A 39 -10.19 0.24 -9.85
N LYS A 40 -10.49 0.78 -8.67
CA LYS A 40 -9.67 0.70 -7.44
C LYS A 40 -8.15 0.82 -7.70
N PRO A 41 -7.69 1.91 -8.34
CA PRO A 41 -6.31 2.00 -8.82
C PRO A 41 -5.25 1.94 -7.73
N CYS A 42 -5.61 2.33 -6.50
CA CYS A 42 -4.78 2.19 -5.30
C CYS A 42 -4.31 0.75 -5.02
N LEU A 43 -5.08 -0.28 -5.43
CA LEU A 43 -4.75 -1.70 -5.17
C LEU A 43 -3.54 -2.20 -5.96
N TYR A 44 -3.24 -1.62 -7.13
CA TYR A 44 -2.17 -2.10 -8.00
C TYR A 44 -1.07 -1.08 -8.26
N ILE A 45 -1.33 0.22 -8.03
CA ILE A 45 -0.27 1.24 -8.19
C ILE A 45 0.73 1.22 -7.02
N CYS A 46 0.30 0.76 -5.83
CA CYS A 46 1.10 0.89 -4.63
C CYS A 46 2.24 -0.14 -4.62
N PRO A 47 3.51 0.29 -4.67
CA PRO A 47 4.65 -0.64 -4.68
C PRO A 47 4.80 -1.43 -3.38
N ALA A 48 4.26 -0.91 -2.28
CA ALA A 48 4.27 -1.56 -0.97
C ALA A 48 2.98 -2.35 -0.66
N GLN A 49 2.04 -2.44 -1.61
CA GLN A 49 0.76 -3.14 -1.42
C GLN A 49 0.02 -2.73 -0.13
N VAL A 50 0.07 -1.44 0.20
CA VAL A 50 -0.60 -0.87 1.39
C VAL A 50 -2.10 -1.13 1.38
N TYR A 51 -2.73 -1.19 0.20
CA TYR A 51 -4.17 -1.31 0.04
C TYR A 51 -4.58 -2.72 -0.37
N THR A 52 -5.61 -3.26 0.27
CA THR A 52 -6.24 -4.55 -0.05
C THR A 52 -7.76 -4.42 -0.06
N TRP A 53 -8.46 -5.37 -0.67
CA TRP A 53 -9.92 -5.37 -0.76
C TRP A 53 -10.51 -6.66 -0.18
N GLN A 54 -11.38 -6.52 0.81
CA GLN A 54 -12.19 -7.60 1.40
C GLN A 54 -13.55 -7.02 1.79
N ASP A 55 -14.51 -7.03 0.87
CA ASP A 55 -15.82 -6.35 0.93
C ASP A 55 -15.78 -4.82 1.13
N GLN A 56 -14.66 -4.28 1.59
CA GLN A 56 -14.32 -2.89 1.84
C GLN A 56 -12.80 -2.72 1.61
N LEU A 57 -12.36 -1.48 1.40
CA LEU A 57 -10.95 -1.13 1.35
C LEU A 57 -10.31 -1.28 2.74
N ASN A 58 -9.28 -2.12 2.83
CA ASN A 58 -8.41 -2.23 3.99
C ASN A 58 -7.04 -1.65 3.64
N TYR A 59 -6.37 -1.01 4.59
CA TYR A 59 -5.04 -0.46 4.34
C TYR A 59 -4.14 -0.49 5.58
N ASN A 60 -2.84 -0.71 5.34
CA ASN A 60 -1.80 -0.68 6.37
C ASN A 60 -0.83 0.47 6.13
N THR A 61 -0.93 1.54 6.93
CA THR A 61 -0.07 2.72 6.78
C THR A 61 1.39 2.45 7.15
N GLU A 62 1.68 1.42 7.94
CA GLU A 62 3.05 1.10 8.40
C GLU A 62 3.98 0.65 7.27
N GLY A 63 3.41 0.12 6.17
CA GLY A 63 4.17 -0.24 4.97
C GLY A 63 4.29 0.90 3.94
N CYS A 64 3.75 2.09 4.21
CA CYS A 64 3.74 3.17 3.23
C CYS A 64 5.16 3.73 3.00
N MET A 65 5.59 3.77 1.74
CA MET A 65 6.86 4.38 1.33
C MET A 65 6.71 5.84 0.89
N GLU A 66 5.60 6.50 1.26
CA GLU A 66 5.33 7.93 1.03
C GLU A 66 5.45 8.43 -0.42
N THR A 67 5.34 7.52 -1.40
CA THR A 67 5.47 7.85 -2.83
C THR A 67 4.38 8.79 -3.39
N GLY A 68 3.26 8.96 -2.67
CA GLY A 68 2.11 9.76 -3.12
C GLY A 68 1.30 9.17 -4.29
N ALA A 69 1.69 8.02 -4.86
CA ALA A 69 1.05 7.47 -6.06
C ALA A 69 -0.46 7.22 -5.89
N CYS A 70 -0.88 6.80 -4.70
CA CYS A 70 -2.29 6.57 -4.38
C CYS A 70 -3.13 7.85 -4.44
N LEU A 71 -2.57 9.00 -4.06
CA LEU A 71 -3.26 10.30 -4.14
C LEU A 71 -3.45 10.76 -5.59
N ILE A 72 -2.48 10.46 -6.47
CA ILE A 72 -2.50 10.87 -7.87
C ILE A 72 -3.55 10.08 -8.66
N VAL A 73 -3.66 8.77 -8.40
CA VAL A 73 -4.56 7.89 -9.18
C VAL A 73 -5.96 7.76 -8.58
N CYS A 74 -6.18 8.19 -7.34
CA CYS A 74 -7.51 8.14 -6.74
C CYS A 74 -8.41 9.21 -7.37
N HIS A 75 -9.57 8.78 -7.89
CA HIS A 75 -10.56 9.64 -8.53
C HIS A 75 -11.91 9.62 -7.79
N LYS A 76 -11.90 9.11 -6.56
CA LYS A 76 -13.04 9.03 -5.65
C LYS A 76 -12.69 9.75 -4.37
#